data_AF-W0FQ27-F1
#
_entry.id   AF-W0FQ27-F1
#
_cell.length_a   1.000
_cell.length_b   1.000
_cell.length_c   1.000
_cell.angle_alpha   90.00
_cell.angle_beta   90.00
_cell.angle_gamma   90.00
#
_symmetry.space_group_name_H-M   'P 1'
#
loop_
_entity.id
_entity.type
_entity.pdbx_description
1 polymer ?
#
loop_
_entity_poly.entity_id
_entity_poly.type
_entity_poly.pdbx_seq_one_letter_code
_entity_poly.pdbx_strand_id
1 'polypeptide(L)'
;MAVDIFIETGRCLNMTVIYSLKAAGDYVYPLIIGLVTMVFLGAVGGYCYGVLLGFGVAGIYAGTASDECIRGLIVLNHWRRRKWFGKKVVDDGENEKSPAN
;
A
#
# COMPACT_ATOMS: atom_id res chain seq x y z
N MET A 1 13.69 10.19 16.68
CA MET A 1 14.60 11.15 15.99
C MET A 1 14.92 10.66 14.58
N ALA A 2 15.88 9.77 14.33
CA ALA A 2 16.14 9.27 12.97
C ALA A 2 15.07 8.27 12.47
N VAL A 3 14.59 7.39 13.36
CA VAL A 3 13.57 6.38 13.04
C VAL A 3 12.23 7.03 12.63
N ASP A 4 11.84 8.13 13.29
CA ASP A 4 10.65 8.92 12.92
C ASP A 4 10.69 9.40 11.48
N ILE A 5 11.84 9.85 10.98
CA ILE A 5 11.96 10.36 9.60
C ILE A 5 11.66 9.23 8.60
N PHE A 6 12.16 8.02 8.86
CA PHE A 6 11.87 6.86 8.02
C PHE A 6 10.41 6.43 8.10
N ILE A 7 9.82 6.41 9.30
CA ILE A 7 8.40 6.11 9.51
C ILE A 7 7.53 7.13 8.77
N GLU A 8 7.79 8.42 8.96
CA GLU A 8 6.99 9.48 8.40
C GLU A 8 7.12 9.53 6.87
N THR A 9 8.31 9.25 6.34
CA THR A 9 8.53 9.08 4.89
C THR A 9 7.78 7.87 4.35
N GLY A 10 7.86 6.71 5.02
CA GLY A 10 7.14 5.49 4.64
C GLY A 10 5.63 5.70 4.64
N ARG A 11 5.09 6.35 5.67
CA ARG A 11 3.68 6.68 5.83
C ARG A 11 3.19 7.66 4.77
N CYS A 12 3.96 8.70 4.46
CA CYS A 12 3.66 9.65 3.40
C CYS A 12 3.60 8.98 2.02
N LEU A 13 4.56 8.11 1.70
CA LEU A 13 4.55 7.33 0.46
C LEU A 13 3.35 6.40 0.38
N ASN A 14 3.06 5.68 1.47
CA ASN A 14 1.96 4.72 1.52
C ASN A 14 0.61 5.40 1.27
N MET A 15 0.30 6.47 2.01
CA MET A 15 -0.93 7.26 1.82
C MET A 15 -1.05 7.79 0.38
N THR A 16 0.01 8.43 -0.13
CA THR A 16 -0.02 9.06 -1.47
C THR A 16 -0.33 8.06 -2.57
N VAL A 17 0.35 6.90 -2.58
CA VAL A 17 0.15 5.89 -3.63
C VAL A 17 -1.18 5.17 -3.46
N ILE A 18 -1.62 4.86 -2.23
CA ILE A 18 -2.92 4.23 -1.99
C ILE A 18 -4.06 5.14 -2.46
N TYR A 19 -4.04 6.43 -2.11
CA TYR A 19 -5.07 7.36 -2.56
C TYR A 19 -5.06 7.53 -4.08
N SER A 20 -3.87 7.54 -4.70
CA SER A 20 -3.74 7.58 -6.17
C SER A 20 -4.32 6.35 -6.85
N LEU A 21 -4.04 5.14 -6.33
CA LEU A 21 -4.60 3.87 -6.83
C LEU A 21 -6.12 3.80 -6.64
N LYS A 22 -6.62 4.28 -5.50
CA LYS A 22 -8.05 4.34 -5.21
C LYS A 22 -8.76 5.28 -6.20
N ALA A 23 -8.18 6.43 -6.50
CA ALA A 23 -8.70 7.35 -7.51
C ALA A 23 -8.63 6.78 -8.94
N ALA A 24 -7.62 5.96 -9.25
CA ALA A 24 -7.47 5.28 -10.53
C ALA A 24 -8.40 4.05 -10.70
N GLY A 25 -9.20 3.68 -9.69
CA GLY A 25 -10.12 2.54 -9.74
C GLY A 25 -9.50 1.18 -9.36
N ASP A 26 -8.23 1.12 -8.96
CA ASP A 26 -7.56 -0.11 -8.53
C ASP A 26 -7.32 -0.16 -7.01
N TYR A 27 -8.40 -0.27 -6.24
CA TYR A 27 -8.35 -0.26 -4.77
C TYR A 27 -8.10 -1.64 -4.14
N VAL A 28 -8.34 -2.73 -4.87
CA VAL A 28 -8.26 -4.10 -4.35
C VAL A 28 -6.82 -4.53 -4.10
N TYR A 29 -5.91 -4.15 -5.00
CA TYR A 29 -4.49 -4.49 -4.87
C TYR A 29 -3.85 -3.92 -3.58
N PRO A 30 -3.92 -2.59 -3.29
CA PRO A 30 -3.36 -2.05 -2.06
C PRO A 30 -4.06 -2.58 -0.80
N LEU A 31 -5.35 -2.95 -0.87
CA LEU A 31 -6.08 -3.56 0.24
C LEU A 31 -5.50 -4.93 0.64
N ILE A 32 -5.34 -5.84 -0.33
CA ILE A 32 -4.84 -7.20 -0.07
C ILE A 32 -3.40 -7.13 0.42
N ILE A 33 -2.55 -6.35 -0.25
CA ILE A 33 -1.16 -6.16 0.20
C ILE A 33 -1.12 -5.55 1.59
N GLY A 34 -1.96 -4.55 1.88
CA GLY A 34 -2.06 -3.93 3.19
C GLY A 34 -2.37 -4.94 4.31
N LEU A 35 -3.31 -5.86 4.07
CA LEU A 35 -3.69 -6.88 5.03
C LEU A 35 -2.55 -7.90 5.25
N VAL A 36 -1.93 -8.36 4.18
CA VAL A 36 -0.85 -9.35 4.24
C VAL A 36 0.38 -8.78 4.93
N THR A 37 0.81 -7.57 4.57
CA THR A 37 2.02 -7.01 5.17
C THR A 37 1.80 -6.69 6.64
N MET A 38 0.65 -6.12 7.04
CA MET A 38 0.39 -5.81 8.45
C MET A 38 0.45 -7.05 9.35
N VAL A 39 -0.07 -8.18 8.90
CA VAL A 39 -0.03 -9.43 9.66
C VAL A 39 1.37 -10.04 9.65
N PHE A 40 1.99 -10.18 8.48
CA PHE A 40 3.29 -10.85 8.36
C PHE A 40 4.46 -9.95 8.77
N LEU A 41 4.61 -8.78 8.17
CA LEU A 41 5.73 -7.88 8.46
C LEU A 41 5.51 -7.08 9.74
N GLY A 42 4.29 -6.62 10.01
CA GLY A 42 3.96 -5.89 11.23
C GLY A 42 4.04 -6.78 12.48
N ALA A 43 3.27 -7.87 12.53
CA ALA A 43 3.20 -8.71 13.73
C ALA A 43 4.45 -9.59 13.91
N VAL A 44 4.92 -10.28 12.85
CA VAL A 44 6.10 -11.14 12.96
C VAL A 44 7.38 -10.30 13.06
N GLY A 45 7.47 -9.19 12.32
CA GLY A 45 8.59 -8.26 12.44
C GLY A 45 8.67 -7.65 13.84
N GLY A 46 7.56 -7.15 14.39
CA GLY A 46 7.51 -6.63 15.75
C GLY A 46 7.91 -7.67 16.81
N TYR A 47 7.49 -8.93 16.66
CA TYR A 47 7.91 -10.01 17.54
C TYR A 47 9.40 -10.34 17.39
N CYS A 48 9.92 -10.36 16.17
CA CYS A 48 11.33 -10.66 15.91
C CYS A 48 12.25 -9.54 16.45
N TYR A 49 11.97 -8.28 16.14
CA TYR A 49 12.79 -7.17 16.61
C TYR A 49 12.58 -6.88 18.11
N GLY A 50 11.37 -7.04 18.62
CA GLY A 50 11.05 -6.78 20.03
C GLY A 50 11.51 -7.87 20.98
N VAL A 51 11.23 -9.14 20.65
CA VAL A 51 11.44 -10.29 21.55
C VAL A 51 12.75 -11.02 21.25
N LEU A 52 13.03 -11.35 19.98
CA LEU A 52 14.24 -12.11 19.61
C LEU A 52 15.52 -11.27 19.75
N LEU A 53 15.46 -9.98 19.45
CA LEU A 53 16.60 -9.07 19.54
C LEU A 53 16.65 -8.26 20.85
N GLY A 54 15.66 -8.42 21.74
CA GLY A 54 15.65 -7.79 23.07
C GLY A 54 15.47 -6.26 23.08
N PHE A 55 15.13 -5.64 21.95
CA PHE A 55 14.92 -4.19 21.86
C PHE A 55 13.59 -3.71 22.48
N GLY A 56 12.73 -4.63 22.93
CA GLY A 56 11.46 -4.32 23.59
C GLY A 56 10.56 -3.45 22.70
N VAL A 57 10.01 -2.37 23.27
CA VAL A 57 9.08 -1.46 22.57
C VAL A 57 9.73 -0.80 21.35
N ALA A 58 11.02 -0.45 21.41
CA ALA A 58 11.72 0.15 20.27
C ALA A 58 11.80 -0.81 19.07
N GLY A 59 11.93 -2.12 19.34
CA GLY A 59 11.90 -3.16 18.31
C GLY A 59 10.54 -3.28 17.63
N ILE A 60 9.44 -3.11 18.38
CA ILE A 60 8.08 -3.11 17.82
C ILE A 60 7.90 -1.95 16.85
N TYR A 61 8.32 -0.73 17.24
CA TYR A 61 8.27 0.45 16.38
C TYR A 61 9.14 0.30 15.12
N ALA A 62 10.32 -0.32 15.24
CA ALA A 62 11.17 -0.61 14.08
C ALA A 62 10.53 -1.63 13.13
N GLY A 63 9.80 -2.62 13.68
CA GLY A 63 9.03 -3.59 12.90
C GLY A 63 7.90 -2.93 12.10
N THR A 64 7.09 -2.09 12.74
CA THR A 64 6.03 -1.33 12.04
C THR A 64 6.58 -0.33 11.04
N ALA A 65 7.69 0.35 11.35
CA ALA A 65 8.38 1.24 10.41
C ALA A 65 8.83 0.50 9.14
N SER A 66 9.40 -0.68 9.32
CA SER A 66 9.90 -1.51 8.22
C SER A 66 8.75 -2.04 7.37
N ASP A 67 7.66 -2.48 7.99
CA ASP A 67 6.44 -2.87 7.26
C ASP A 67 5.92 -1.70 6.40
N GLU A 68 5.79 -0.50 6.95
CA GLU A 68 5.26 0.65 6.23
C GLU A 68 6.13 1.01 5.01
N CYS A 69 7.45 0.98 5.19
CA CYS A 69 8.40 1.21 4.10
C CYS A 69 8.29 0.13 3.01
N ILE A 70 8.29 -1.15 3.40
CA ILE A 70 8.24 -2.29 2.47
C ILE A 70 6.93 -2.28 1.68
N ARG A 71 5.81 -2.07 2.36
CA ARG A 71 4.49 -1.94 1.74
C ARG A 71 4.45 -0.76 0.77
N GLY A 72 4.94 0.40 1.18
CA GLY A 72 5.05 1.58 0.31
C GLY A 72 5.83 1.29 -0.97
N LEU A 73 6.96 0.56 -0.87
CA LEU A 73 7.77 0.15 -2.02
C LEU A 73 7.06 -0.87 -2.93
N ILE A 74 6.36 -1.85 -2.36
CA ILE A 74 5.61 -2.85 -3.13
C ILE A 74 4.49 -2.18 -3.94
N VAL A 75 3.73 -1.31 -3.28
CA VAL A 75 2.62 -0.58 -3.90
C VAL A 75 3.15 0.43 -4.92
N LEU A 76 4.26 1.10 -4.65
CA LEU A 76 4.93 1.99 -5.61
C LEU A 76 5.47 1.23 -6.82
N ASN A 77 6.05 0.04 -6.64
CA ASN A 77 6.50 -0.80 -7.75
C ASN A 77 5.30 -1.28 -8.60
N HIS A 78 4.17 -1.61 -7.96
CA HIS A 78 2.92 -1.86 -8.69
C HIS A 78 2.47 -0.61 -9.46
N TRP A 79 2.54 0.56 -8.81
CA TRP A 79 2.35 1.87 -9.43
C TRP A 79 3.42 2.21 -10.49
N ARG A 80 4.51 1.47 -10.67
CA ARG A 80 5.40 1.69 -11.82
C ARG A 80 5.08 0.77 -12.98
N ARG A 81 4.48 -0.38 -12.70
CA ARG A 81 4.15 -1.41 -13.69
C ARG A 81 2.93 -1.07 -14.54
N ARG A 82 2.27 0.09 -14.32
CA ARG A 82 1.12 0.58 -15.11
C ARG A 82 0.00 -0.43 -15.31
N LYS A 83 -0.11 -1.45 -14.45
CA LYS A 83 -1.17 -2.47 -14.54
C LYS A 83 -2.58 -1.93 -14.26
N TRP A 84 -2.68 -0.74 -13.65
CA TRP A 84 -3.94 -0.02 -13.52
C TRP A 84 -4.36 0.69 -14.82
N PHE A 85 -3.43 0.87 -15.77
CA PHE A 85 -3.67 1.58 -17.03
C PHE A 85 -4.49 0.69 -17.97
N GLY A 86 -5.80 0.75 -17.84
CA GLY A 86 -6.74 -0.10 -18.59
C GLY A 86 -8.00 -0.48 -17.80
N LYS A 87 -8.01 -0.30 -16.47
CA LYS A 87 -9.25 -0.36 -15.69
C LYS A 87 -10.00 0.96 -15.88
N LYS A 88 -10.99 0.96 -16.77
CA LYS A 88 -11.87 2.12 -16.93
C LYS A 88 -12.78 2.22 -15.71
N VAL A 89 -12.85 3.41 -15.11
CA VAL A 89 -13.80 3.72 -14.02
C VAL A 89 -15.21 3.96 -14.58
N VAL A 90 -15.31 4.34 -15.85
CA VAL A 90 -16.57 4.53 -16.58
C VAL A 90 -16.66 3.45 -17.65
N ASP A 91 -17.71 2.62 -17.54
CA ASP A 91 -18.13 1.75 -18.63
C ASP A 91 -18.71 2.66 -19.72
N ASP A 92 -18.12 2.64 -20.92
CA ASP A 92 -18.70 3.33 -22.07
C ASP A 92 -19.97 2.56 -22.43
N GLY A 93 -21.10 3.01 -21.85
CA GLY A 93 -22.42 2.46 -22.14
C GLY A 93 -22.59 2.36 -23.65
N GLU A 94 -22.85 1.14 -24.09
CA GLU A 94 -23.21 0.83 -25.47
C GLU A 94 -24.26 1.83 -25.97
N ASN A 95 -23.87 2.58 -27.01
CA ASN A 95 -24.59 2.68 -28.27
C ASN A 95 -25.99 2.03 -28.30
N GLU A 96 -27.00 2.63 -27.68
CA GLU A 96 -28.41 2.38 -28.03
C GLU A 96 -29.26 3.63 -27.80
N LYS A 97 -29.24 4.50 -28.80
CA LYS A 97 -30.41 5.17 -29.40
C LYS A 97 -29.93 6.10 -30.52
N SER A 98 -29.52 5.49 -31.63
CA SER A 98 -29.80 6.10 -32.93
C SER A 98 -31.23 5.70 -33.28
N PRO A 99 -32.25 6.56 -33.11
CA PRO A 99 -33.46 6.36 -33.87
C PRO A 99 -33.11 6.64 -35.33
N ALA A 100 -33.10 5.56 -36.11
CA ALA A 100 -33.16 5.61 -37.56
C ALA A 100 -34.42 6.38 -37.99
N ASN A 101 -34.23 7.29 -38.95
CA ASN A 101 -35.22 7.96 -39.81
C ASN A 101 -36.41 8.70 -39.17
#